data_AF-A0A9D3NXV1-F1
#
_entry.id   AF-A0A9D3NXV1-F1
#
_cell.length_a   1.000
_cell.length_b   1.000
_cell.length_c   1.000
_cell.angle_alpha   90.00
_cell.angle_beta   90.00
_cell.angle_gamma   90.00
#
_symmetry.space_group_name_H-M   'P 1'
#
loop_
_entity.id
_entity.type
_entity.pdbx_description
1 polymer ?
#
loop_
_entity_poly.entity_id
_entity_poly.type
_entity_poly.pdbx_seq_one_letter_code
_entity_poly.pdbx_strand_id
1 'polypeptide(L)'
;METSRAAKLEFAVQMSCESCVRAVKGALEKQPGVHSVQVDLAREEVLVETSLSTQEVQGLIESTGRRAVLKGIGGSEADLGVAVAMVSGAGRVQGVVRFLQLSEDRCLIDGTIDGLEPGAHGLHVHELGDLTLDCMSCGEHYNPFGKQHGGPQDTERHVGDLGNVQAGADGRAMFRLEDSQLKVWDVIGRSLVVDSGEDDLGRGNHPLSRQTGNSGMRLACGIIARSAGLFQNPKQICACDGVTLWEERDRPIAGTGRKKLPDAPAANL
;
A
#
# COMPACT_ATOMS: atom_id res chain seq x y z
N MET A 1 14.14 -1.10 9.26
CA MET A 1 13.33 -2.32 9.06
C MET A 1 13.13 -2.54 7.55
N GLU A 2 14.16 -2.25 6.75
CA GLU A 2 14.16 -2.48 5.31
C GLU A 2 14.37 -3.98 5.07
N THR A 3 13.54 -4.57 4.22
CA THR A 3 13.64 -5.99 3.88
C THR A 3 14.27 -6.16 2.50
N SER A 4 15.14 -7.17 2.37
CA SER A 4 15.69 -7.64 1.10
C SER A 4 14.92 -8.82 0.50
N ARG A 5 13.78 -9.18 1.10
CA ARG A 5 13.03 -10.37 0.70
C ARG A 5 12.24 -10.12 -0.56
N ALA A 6 12.38 -11.04 -1.51
CA ALA A 6 11.73 -10.94 -2.80
C ALA A 6 10.22 -11.12 -2.70
N ALA A 7 9.48 -10.33 -3.48
CA ALA A 7 8.08 -10.56 -3.81
C ALA A 7 7.93 -10.59 -5.33
N LYS A 8 6.86 -11.23 -5.80
CA LYS A 8 6.50 -11.23 -7.22
C LYS A 8 5.48 -10.14 -7.49
N LEU A 9 5.75 -9.32 -8.49
CA LEU A 9 4.90 -8.21 -8.92
C LEU A 9 4.43 -8.48 -10.36
N GLU A 10 3.13 -8.47 -10.58
CA GLU A 10 2.51 -8.62 -11.91
C GLU A 10 2.05 -7.25 -12.40
N PHE A 11 2.63 -6.77 -13.49
CA PHE A 11 2.25 -5.52 -14.15
C PHE A 11 1.58 -5.77 -15.50
N ALA A 12 0.48 -5.08 -15.77
CA ALA A 12 0.05 -4.79 -17.14
C ALA A 12 0.97 -3.69 -17.68
N VAL A 13 1.60 -3.90 -18.83
CA VAL A 13 2.49 -2.92 -19.46
C VAL A 13 2.16 -2.77 -20.93
N GLN A 14 1.77 -1.56 -21.32
CA GLN A 14 1.37 -1.28 -22.70
C GLN A 14 2.56 -1.49 -23.66
N MET A 15 2.51 -2.55 -24.45
CA MET A 15 3.56 -2.90 -25.39
C MET A 15 3.01 -3.68 -26.59
N SER A 16 3.47 -3.33 -27.79
CA SER A 16 2.99 -3.95 -29.05
C SER A 16 4.10 -4.52 -29.91
N CYS A 17 5.35 -4.56 -29.40
CA CYS A 17 6.52 -4.81 -30.21
C CYS A 17 7.66 -5.57 -29.49
N GLU A 18 8.45 -6.34 -30.22
CA GLU A 18 9.60 -7.09 -29.64
C GLU A 18 10.75 -6.18 -29.17
N SER A 19 10.93 -5.01 -29.79
CA SER A 19 11.84 -3.99 -29.23
C SER A 19 11.32 -3.44 -27.90
N CYS A 20 10.00 -3.47 -27.69
CA CYS A 20 9.37 -3.03 -26.45
C CYS A 20 9.69 -3.97 -25.31
N VAL A 21 9.56 -5.28 -25.54
CA VAL A 21 9.96 -6.34 -24.62
C VAL A 21 11.41 -6.18 -24.20
N ARG A 22 12.32 -6.02 -25.18
CA ARG A 22 13.76 -5.85 -24.91
C ARG A 22 14.08 -4.61 -24.09
N ALA A 23 13.39 -3.50 -24.33
CA ALA A 23 13.59 -2.27 -23.57
C ALA A 23 13.15 -2.41 -22.11
N VAL A 24 11.96 -2.99 -21.87
CA VAL A 24 11.47 -3.24 -20.49
C VAL A 24 12.38 -4.20 -19.75
N LYS A 25 12.70 -5.35 -20.38
CA LYS A 25 13.57 -6.37 -19.79
C LYS A 25 14.95 -5.79 -19.47
N GLY A 26 15.54 -5.04 -20.40
CA GLY A 26 16.84 -4.40 -20.21
C GLY A 26 16.87 -3.28 -19.15
N ALA A 27 15.74 -2.62 -18.88
CA ALA A 27 15.62 -1.63 -17.81
C ALA A 27 15.57 -2.27 -16.42
N LEU A 28 14.94 -3.46 -16.31
CA LEU A 28 14.72 -4.18 -15.05
C LEU A 28 15.88 -5.11 -14.67
N GLU A 29 16.37 -5.94 -15.60
CA GLU A 29 17.39 -6.97 -15.30
C GLU A 29 18.73 -6.40 -14.80
N LYS A 30 18.99 -5.11 -15.06
CA LYS A 30 20.22 -4.44 -14.64
C LYS A 30 20.14 -3.88 -13.23
N GLN A 31 18.97 -3.91 -12.59
CA GLN A 31 18.75 -3.24 -11.32
C GLN A 31 19.11 -4.17 -10.14
N PRO A 32 19.90 -3.69 -9.17
CA PRO A 32 20.11 -4.40 -7.93
C PRO A 32 18.77 -4.71 -7.25
N GLY A 33 18.60 -5.93 -6.74
CA GLY A 33 17.36 -6.37 -6.09
C GLY A 33 16.29 -6.92 -7.04
N VAL A 34 16.52 -6.93 -8.37
CA VAL A 34 15.68 -7.70 -9.31
C VAL A 34 16.29 -9.08 -9.51
N HIS A 35 15.53 -10.13 -9.22
CA HIS A 35 15.97 -11.53 -9.29
C HIS A 35 15.55 -12.20 -10.59
N SER A 36 14.33 -11.96 -11.05
CA SER A 36 13.85 -12.49 -12.33
C SER A 36 12.85 -11.55 -12.98
N VAL A 37 12.83 -11.55 -14.32
CA VAL A 37 11.92 -10.76 -15.14
C VAL A 37 11.36 -11.65 -16.24
N GLN A 38 10.04 -11.77 -16.30
CA GLN A 38 9.32 -12.47 -17.35
C GLN A 38 8.39 -11.48 -18.04
N VAL A 39 8.42 -11.45 -19.36
CA VAL A 39 7.59 -10.54 -20.17
C VAL A 39 6.78 -11.39 -21.14
N ASP A 40 5.46 -11.22 -21.11
CA ASP A 40 4.52 -11.82 -22.04
C ASP A 40 3.93 -10.73 -22.93
N LEU A 41 4.42 -10.65 -24.17
CA LEU A 41 3.96 -9.67 -25.16
C LEU A 41 2.51 -9.91 -25.59
N ALA A 42 2.05 -11.16 -25.64
CA ALA A 42 0.69 -11.48 -26.08
C ALA A 42 -0.35 -11.03 -25.05
N ARG A 43 0.04 -11.00 -23.78
CA ARG A 43 -0.81 -10.54 -22.67
C ARG A 43 -0.53 -9.10 -22.23
N GLU A 44 0.49 -8.47 -22.79
CA GLU A 44 0.99 -7.17 -22.33
C GLU A 44 1.33 -7.21 -20.82
N GLU A 45 1.98 -8.29 -20.36
CA GLU A 45 2.24 -8.57 -18.95
C GLU A 45 3.73 -8.65 -18.63
N VAL A 46 4.10 -8.16 -17.45
CA VAL A 46 5.47 -8.23 -16.90
C VAL A 46 5.40 -8.76 -15.48
N LEU A 47 6.02 -9.92 -15.25
CA LEU A 47 6.20 -10.50 -13.92
C LEU A 47 7.63 -10.24 -13.45
N VAL A 48 7.79 -9.60 -12.29
CA VAL A 48 9.09 -9.26 -11.71
C VAL A 48 9.19 -9.86 -10.33
N GLU A 49 10.24 -10.65 -10.07
CA GLU A 49 10.59 -11.08 -8.72
C GLU A 49 11.68 -10.17 -8.16
N THR A 50 11.39 -9.45 -7.08
CA THR A 50 12.26 -8.37 -6.62
C THR A 50 12.09 -7.97 -5.16
N SER A 51 13.18 -7.47 -4.57
CA SER A 51 13.22 -6.80 -3.27
C SER A 51 12.99 -5.28 -3.36
N LEU A 52 12.87 -4.71 -4.57
CA LEU A 52 12.54 -3.31 -4.80
C LEU A 52 11.06 -3.02 -4.54
N SER A 53 10.72 -1.81 -4.11
CA SER A 53 9.33 -1.40 -3.90
C SER A 53 8.54 -1.42 -5.22
N THR A 54 7.22 -1.57 -5.09
CA THR A 54 6.30 -1.54 -6.24
C THR A 54 6.48 -0.27 -7.07
N GLN A 55 6.67 0.87 -6.41
CA GLN A 55 6.83 2.19 -7.04
C GLN A 55 8.13 2.27 -7.85
N GLU A 56 9.25 1.74 -7.33
CA GLU A 56 10.54 1.73 -8.04
C GLU A 56 10.46 0.89 -9.31
N VAL A 57 9.89 -0.32 -9.22
CA VAL A 57 9.74 -1.21 -10.38
C VAL A 57 8.82 -0.60 -11.43
N GLN A 58 7.71 0.00 -10.99
CA GLN A 58 6.81 0.73 -11.88
C GLN A 58 7.54 1.89 -12.57
N GLY A 59 8.29 2.70 -11.83
CA GLY A 59 9.07 3.81 -12.38
C GLY A 59 10.14 3.37 -13.38
N LEU A 60 10.79 2.23 -13.14
CA LEU A 60 11.76 1.64 -14.06
C LEU A 60 11.10 1.22 -15.38
N ILE A 61 9.92 0.59 -15.34
CA ILE A 61 9.17 0.25 -16.55
C ILE A 61 8.76 1.52 -17.29
N GLU A 62 8.28 2.53 -16.56
CA GLU A 62 7.80 3.80 -17.12
C GLU A 62 8.92 4.65 -17.73
N SER A 63 10.15 4.55 -17.20
CA SER A 63 11.34 5.20 -17.78
C SER A 63 11.60 4.78 -19.23
N THR A 64 11.04 3.64 -19.67
CA THR A 64 11.16 3.14 -21.03
C THR A 64 10.13 3.73 -22.01
N GLY A 65 9.30 4.68 -21.54
CA GLY A 65 8.22 5.32 -22.28
C GLY A 65 6.92 4.51 -22.32
N ARG A 66 6.79 3.48 -21.48
CA ARG A 66 5.63 2.58 -21.42
C ARG A 66 4.77 2.88 -20.22
N ARG A 67 3.47 2.63 -20.34
CA ARG A 67 2.56 2.67 -19.20
C ARG A 67 2.59 1.34 -18.48
N ALA A 68 2.68 1.37 -17.16
CA ALA A 68 2.62 0.19 -16.30
C ALA A 68 1.53 0.36 -15.25
N VAL A 69 0.78 -0.71 -14.99
CA VAL A 69 -0.24 -0.80 -13.93
C VAL A 69 -0.03 -2.10 -13.19
N LEU A 70 0.12 -2.04 -11.87
CA LEU A 70 0.19 -3.23 -11.04
C LEU A 70 -1.17 -3.96 -11.03
N LYS A 71 -1.18 -5.22 -11.45
CA LYS A 71 -2.37 -6.09 -11.46
C LYS A 71 -2.45 -6.99 -10.23
N GLY A 72 -1.31 -7.45 -9.73
CA GLY A 72 -1.23 -8.45 -8.68
C GLY A 72 0.12 -8.44 -7.98
N ILE A 73 0.12 -8.88 -6.74
CA ILE A 73 1.32 -9.10 -5.92
C ILE A 73 1.22 -10.51 -5.34
N GLY A 74 2.34 -11.21 -5.23
CA GLY A 74 2.38 -12.53 -4.62
C GLY A 74 3.68 -12.88 -3.96
N GLY A 75 3.60 -13.92 -3.13
CA GLY A 75 4.77 -14.52 -2.48
C GLY A 75 5.60 -15.33 -3.48
N SER A 76 6.84 -15.66 -3.10
CA SER A 76 7.67 -16.57 -3.91
C SER A 76 7.09 -17.99 -3.95
N GLU A 77 6.51 -18.45 -2.83
CA GLU A 77 6.03 -19.83 -2.63
C GLU A 77 4.51 -19.99 -2.77
N ALA A 78 3.71 -19.21 -2.05
CA ALA A 78 2.25 -19.28 -2.08
C ALA A 78 1.61 -17.91 -1.78
N ASP A 79 0.44 -17.66 -2.37
CA ASP A 79 -0.36 -16.47 -2.09
C ASP A 79 -1.24 -16.71 -0.86
N LEU A 80 -0.76 -16.31 0.32
CA LEU A 80 -1.45 -16.49 1.60
C LEU A 80 -2.44 -15.37 1.93
N GLY A 81 -2.39 -14.26 1.19
CA GLY A 81 -3.32 -13.14 1.35
C GLY A 81 -2.72 -11.84 0.84
N VAL A 82 -3.53 -11.05 0.13
CA VAL A 82 -3.14 -9.73 -0.37
C VAL A 82 -4.22 -8.72 -0.02
N ALA A 83 -3.79 -7.56 0.47
CA ALA A 83 -4.67 -6.45 0.77
C ALA A 83 -4.04 -5.12 0.35
N VAL A 84 -4.88 -4.09 0.25
CA VAL A 84 -4.48 -2.73 -0.11
C VAL A 84 -5.28 -1.73 0.72
N ALA A 85 -4.60 -0.70 1.23
CA ALA A 85 -5.21 0.48 1.81
C ALA A 85 -4.89 1.68 0.91
N MET A 86 -5.94 2.34 0.42
CA MET A 86 -5.82 3.67 -0.19
C MET A 86 -6.02 4.69 0.93
N VAL A 87 -4.93 5.30 1.39
CA VAL A 87 -4.98 6.30 2.47
C VAL A 87 -5.28 7.66 1.87
N SER A 88 -6.27 8.34 2.44
CA SER A 88 -6.65 9.69 2.08
C SER A 88 -7.16 10.41 3.32
N GLY A 89 -6.97 11.72 3.38
CA GLY A 89 -7.42 12.51 4.52
C GLY A 89 -7.51 13.99 4.19
N ALA A 90 -7.58 14.81 5.24
CA ALA A 90 -7.69 16.25 5.08
C ALA A 90 -6.45 16.84 4.39
N GLY A 91 -6.66 17.63 3.33
CA GLY A 91 -5.59 18.32 2.63
C GLY A 91 -5.04 17.54 1.43
N ARG A 92 -3.71 17.36 1.38
CA ARG A 92 -2.99 16.78 0.23
C ARG A 92 -2.41 15.38 0.50
N VAL A 93 -2.59 14.86 1.71
CA VAL A 93 -2.03 13.57 2.11
C VAL A 93 -2.80 12.44 1.44
N GLN A 94 -2.11 11.68 0.60
CA GLN A 94 -2.69 10.54 -0.12
C GLN A 94 -1.62 9.48 -0.36
N GLY A 95 -2.02 8.22 -0.40
CA GLY A 95 -1.07 7.13 -0.60
C GLY A 95 -1.73 5.80 -0.86
N VAL A 96 -0.90 4.84 -1.27
CA VAL A 96 -1.32 3.45 -1.44
C VAL A 96 -0.34 2.57 -0.68
N VAL A 97 -0.87 1.76 0.22
CA VAL A 97 -0.10 0.79 1.01
C VAL A 97 -0.65 -0.59 0.76
N ARG A 98 0.23 -1.53 0.45
CA ARG A 98 -0.10 -2.91 0.08
C ARG A 98 0.44 -3.86 1.12
N PHE A 99 -0.33 -4.89 1.39
CA PHE A 99 -0.02 -5.95 2.33
C PHE A 99 0.05 -7.26 1.57
N LEU A 100 1.12 -8.01 1.77
CA LEU A 100 1.32 -9.35 1.22
C LEU A 100 1.71 -10.28 2.35
N GLN A 101 0.91 -11.32 2.58
CA GLN A 101 1.30 -12.38 3.50
C GLN A 101 2.32 -13.30 2.83
N LEU A 102 3.59 -13.21 3.24
CA LEU A 102 4.69 -14.01 2.69
C LEU A 102 4.73 -15.44 3.27
N SER A 103 4.42 -15.56 4.56
CA SER A 103 4.27 -16.83 5.30
C SER A 103 3.26 -16.63 6.42
N GLU A 104 2.85 -17.69 7.12
CA GLU A 104 1.89 -17.54 8.23
C GLU A 104 2.31 -16.50 9.27
N ASP A 105 3.62 -16.33 9.50
CA ASP A 105 4.18 -15.45 10.54
C ASP A 105 4.95 -14.25 9.99
N ARG A 106 4.73 -13.90 8.71
CA ARG A 106 5.35 -12.73 8.06
C ARG A 106 4.41 -12.04 7.07
N CYS A 107 4.13 -10.77 7.36
CA CYS A 107 3.45 -9.86 6.46
C CYS A 107 4.43 -8.82 5.93
N LEU A 108 4.54 -8.72 4.60
CA LEU A 108 5.22 -7.64 3.91
C LEU A 108 4.26 -6.46 3.74
N ILE A 109 4.75 -5.25 4.00
CA ILE A 109 4.01 -4.01 3.87
C ILE A 109 4.82 -3.09 2.96
N ASP A 110 4.27 -2.73 1.80
CA ASP A 110 4.93 -1.88 0.79
C ASP A 110 4.03 -0.68 0.48
N GLY A 111 4.53 0.52 0.72
CA GLY A 111 3.72 1.73 0.68
C GLY A 111 4.41 2.96 0.12
N THR A 112 3.60 3.84 -0.45
CA THR A 112 4.00 5.20 -0.81
C THR A 112 2.92 6.17 -0.36
N ILE A 113 3.32 7.20 0.39
CA ILE A 113 2.45 8.26 0.89
C ILE A 113 3.07 9.60 0.49
N ASP A 114 2.26 10.44 -0.17
CA ASP A 114 2.61 11.77 -0.64
C ASP A 114 1.92 12.85 0.18
N GLY A 115 2.53 14.03 0.21
CA GLY A 115 1.95 15.24 0.82
C GLY A 115 2.15 15.36 2.33
N LEU A 116 3.07 14.57 2.90
CA LEU A 116 3.50 14.67 4.29
C LEU A 116 4.47 15.83 4.50
N GLU A 117 4.63 16.27 5.74
CA GLU A 117 5.73 17.16 6.10
C GLU A 117 7.05 16.36 6.13
N PRO A 118 8.22 16.96 5.84
CA PRO A 118 9.48 16.24 5.94
C PRO A 118 9.75 15.80 7.38
N GLY A 119 9.92 14.50 7.62
CA GLY A 119 10.08 13.98 8.97
C GLY A 119 9.58 12.54 9.15
N ALA A 120 9.64 12.09 10.39
CA ALA A 120 9.07 10.80 10.79
C ALA A 120 7.57 10.96 11.08
N HIS A 121 6.78 10.01 10.59
CA HIS A 121 5.34 9.95 10.79
C HIS A 121 4.95 8.56 11.32
N GLY A 122 4.15 8.52 12.38
CA GLY A 122 3.56 7.29 12.90
C GLY A 122 2.66 6.61 11.87
N LEU A 123 2.73 5.28 11.77
CA LEU A 123 1.88 4.47 10.91
C LEU A 123 1.28 3.32 11.72
N HIS A 124 -0.05 3.24 11.75
CA HIS A 124 -0.75 2.27 12.59
C HIS A 124 -1.97 1.66 11.89
N VAL A 125 -2.22 0.38 12.17
CA VAL A 125 -3.52 -0.24 11.87
C VAL A 125 -4.43 0.01 13.06
N HIS A 126 -5.58 0.63 12.81
CA HIS A 126 -6.61 0.86 13.80
C HIS A 126 -7.69 -0.22 13.76
N GLU A 127 -8.45 -0.38 14.84
CA GLU A 127 -9.41 -1.47 14.98
C GLU A 127 -10.60 -1.43 14.01
N LEU A 128 -11.11 -0.25 13.63
CA LEU A 128 -12.31 -0.10 12.83
C LEU A 128 -11.99 0.41 11.42
N GLY A 129 -12.70 -0.11 10.42
CA GLY A 129 -12.75 0.45 9.06
C GLY A 129 -13.87 1.46 8.88
N ASP A 130 -14.11 2.32 9.88
CA ASP A 130 -15.17 3.33 9.85
C ASP A 130 -14.60 4.70 9.49
N LEU A 131 -14.98 5.22 8.32
CA LEU A 131 -14.56 6.52 7.78
C LEU A 131 -15.68 7.57 7.82
N THR A 132 -16.74 7.37 8.61
CA THR A 132 -17.88 8.30 8.70
C THR A 132 -17.52 9.66 9.30
N LEU A 133 -16.50 9.71 10.15
CA LEU A 133 -15.94 10.92 10.76
C LEU A 133 -14.45 11.03 10.42
N ASP A 134 -14.11 10.86 9.15
CA ASP A 134 -12.72 10.77 8.67
C ASP A 134 -11.94 9.73 9.50
N CYS A 135 -10.72 10.06 9.92
CA CYS A 135 -9.87 9.14 10.67
C CYS A 135 -10.23 9.06 12.16
N MET A 136 -11.17 9.88 12.63
CA MET A 136 -11.59 9.90 14.04
C MET A 136 -12.49 8.71 14.39
N SER A 137 -13.24 8.17 13.42
CA SER A 137 -14.09 7.00 13.62
C SER A 137 -13.36 5.65 13.52
N CYS A 138 -12.07 5.64 13.19
CA CYS A 138 -11.29 4.41 13.05
C CYS A 138 -11.04 3.64 14.37
N GLY A 139 -11.37 4.22 15.52
CA GLY A 139 -11.11 3.62 16.85
C GLY A 139 -9.64 3.73 17.27
N GLU A 140 -9.22 2.86 18.19
CA GLU A 140 -7.86 2.79 18.73
C GLU A 140 -6.91 1.94 17.86
N HIS A 141 -5.63 1.86 18.24
CA HIS A 141 -4.69 0.94 17.60
C HIS A 141 -5.18 -0.51 17.72
N TYR A 142 -5.01 -1.31 16.67
CA TYR A 142 -5.46 -2.69 16.65
C TYR A 142 -4.67 -3.53 17.67
N ASN A 143 -5.33 -3.86 18.79
CA ASN A 143 -4.72 -4.52 19.94
C ASN A 143 -5.57 -5.69 20.46
N PRO A 144 -5.65 -6.81 19.73
CA PRO A 144 -6.46 -7.96 20.12
C PRO A 144 -5.97 -8.64 21.41
N PHE A 145 -4.73 -8.37 21.84
CA PHE A 145 -4.08 -9.02 22.98
C PHE A 145 -3.98 -8.12 24.22
N GLY A 146 -4.50 -6.89 24.18
CA GLY A 146 -4.47 -5.98 25.33
C GLY A 146 -3.07 -5.58 25.78
N LYS A 147 -2.10 -5.53 24.86
CA LYS A 147 -0.71 -5.12 25.12
C LYS A 147 -0.59 -3.61 25.28
N GLN A 148 0.55 -3.13 25.75
CA GLN A 148 0.88 -1.70 25.68
C GLN A 148 1.41 -1.36 24.29
N HIS A 149 1.34 -0.08 23.93
CA HIS A 149 1.95 0.42 22.71
C HIS A 149 3.48 0.26 22.76
N GLY A 150 4.08 -0.05 21.60
CA GLY A 150 5.52 -0.19 21.44
C GLY A 150 5.96 -0.04 19.98
N GLY A 151 7.27 -0.07 19.75
CA GLY A 151 7.82 -0.05 18.41
C GLY A 151 7.78 -1.43 17.76
N PRO A 152 7.94 -1.52 16.43
CA PRO A 152 7.73 -2.77 15.68
C PRO A 152 8.74 -3.89 16.03
N GLN A 153 9.87 -3.54 16.67
CA GLN A 153 10.87 -4.47 17.17
C GLN A 153 10.55 -5.04 18.56
N ASP A 154 9.57 -4.47 19.25
CA ASP A 154 9.16 -4.91 20.58
C ASP A 154 8.21 -6.11 20.48
N THR A 155 8.38 -7.08 21.38
CA THR A 155 7.48 -8.23 21.49
C THR A 155 6.16 -7.82 22.16
N GLU A 156 6.23 -6.88 23.09
CA GLU A 156 5.12 -6.20 23.76
C GLU A 156 4.79 -4.91 22.98
N ARG A 157 3.84 -5.01 22.05
CA ARG A 157 3.28 -3.89 21.28
C ARG A 157 1.85 -4.21 20.86
N HIS A 158 1.10 -3.22 20.38
CA HIS A 158 -0.14 -3.51 19.67
C HIS A 158 0.18 -4.18 18.33
N VAL A 159 -0.71 -5.06 17.86
CA VAL A 159 -0.53 -5.74 16.56
C VAL A 159 -0.50 -4.72 15.42
N GLY A 160 -1.25 -3.63 15.56
CA GLY A 160 -1.28 -2.53 14.61
C GLY A 160 -0.09 -1.55 14.67
N ASP A 161 0.84 -1.68 15.61
CA ASP A 161 1.97 -0.74 15.74
C ASP A 161 3.06 -1.04 14.68
N LEU A 162 3.14 -0.22 13.62
CA LEU A 162 4.14 -0.38 12.55
C LEU A 162 5.35 0.56 12.70
N GLY A 163 5.32 1.45 13.69
CA GLY A 163 6.36 2.43 13.97
C GLY A 163 6.29 3.64 13.04
N ASN A 164 7.46 4.15 12.65
CA ASN A 164 7.57 5.37 11.85
C ASN A 164 7.90 5.10 10.38
N VAL A 165 7.32 5.92 9.50
CA VAL A 165 7.73 6.07 8.10
C VAL A 165 8.40 7.43 7.90
N GLN A 166 9.44 7.48 7.05
CA GLN A 166 10.22 8.70 6.82
C GLN A 166 9.77 9.38 5.54
N ALA A 167 9.25 10.60 5.66
CA ALA A 167 9.00 11.48 4.53
C ALA A 167 10.26 12.29 4.16
N GLY A 168 10.58 12.35 2.87
CA GLY A 168 11.67 13.14 2.32
C GLY A 168 11.34 14.64 2.22
N ALA A 169 12.28 15.42 1.68
CA ALA A 169 12.12 16.86 1.50
C ALA A 169 11.00 17.24 0.51
N ASP A 170 10.63 16.31 -0.36
CA ASP A 170 9.50 16.41 -1.30
C ASP A 170 8.15 16.03 -0.67
N GLY A 171 8.13 15.66 0.61
CA GLY A 171 6.93 15.24 1.33
C GLY A 171 6.45 13.84 0.95
N ARG A 172 7.32 13.04 0.32
CA ARG A 172 7.05 11.64 -0.05
C ARG A 172 7.71 10.69 0.94
N ALA A 173 6.93 9.77 1.49
CA ALA A 173 7.41 8.61 2.24
C ALA A 173 7.27 7.35 1.38
N MET A 174 8.39 6.69 1.08
CA MET A 174 8.43 5.37 0.44
C MET A 174 9.01 4.39 1.44
N PHE A 175 8.33 3.26 1.65
CA PHE A 175 8.74 2.31 2.68
C PHE A 175 8.36 0.88 2.32
N ARG A 176 9.21 -0.04 2.75
CA ARG A 176 8.98 -1.48 2.66
C ARG A 176 9.37 -2.13 3.98
N LEU A 177 8.37 -2.68 4.68
CA LEU A 177 8.47 -3.22 6.05
C LEU A 177 8.11 -4.71 6.06
N GLU A 178 8.65 -5.44 7.03
CA GLU A 178 8.12 -6.75 7.42
C GLU A 178 7.63 -6.72 8.87
N ASP A 179 6.46 -7.31 9.09
CA ASP A 179 5.87 -7.48 10.41
C ASP A 179 5.60 -8.96 10.69
N SER A 180 5.90 -9.40 11.91
CA SER A 180 5.72 -10.80 12.34
C SER A 180 4.47 -11.06 13.17
N GLN A 181 3.76 -10.01 13.61
CA GLN A 181 2.51 -10.11 14.39
C GLN A 181 1.29 -9.79 13.50
N LEU A 182 1.44 -8.87 12.54
CA LEU A 182 0.39 -8.50 11.60
C LEU A 182 0.12 -9.65 10.62
N LYS A 183 -1.15 -9.99 10.43
CA LYS A 183 -1.61 -10.99 9.47
C LYS A 183 -2.70 -10.40 8.59
N VAL A 184 -2.62 -10.58 7.27
CA VAL A 184 -3.54 -9.96 6.30
C VAL A 184 -5.00 -10.29 6.58
N TRP A 185 -5.31 -11.55 6.88
CA TRP A 185 -6.70 -11.98 7.16
C TRP A 185 -7.28 -11.37 8.44
N ASP A 186 -6.44 -10.95 9.40
CA ASP A 186 -6.88 -10.34 10.65
C ASP A 186 -7.15 -8.83 10.53
N VAL A 187 -6.65 -8.21 9.46
CA VAL A 187 -6.71 -6.74 9.25
C VAL A 187 -7.58 -6.31 8.08
N ILE A 188 -8.05 -7.24 7.23
CA ILE A 188 -9.05 -6.90 6.21
C ILE A 188 -10.30 -6.32 6.87
N GLY A 189 -10.75 -5.16 6.39
CA GLY A 189 -11.90 -4.42 6.93
C GLY A 189 -11.56 -3.47 8.08
N ARG A 190 -10.31 -3.44 8.53
CA ARG A 190 -9.78 -2.42 9.45
C ARG A 190 -9.24 -1.22 8.69
N SER A 191 -8.72 -0.20 9.36
CA SER A 191 -8.10 0.95 8.69
C SER A 191 -6.61 1.05 8.95
N LEU A 192 -5.85 1.49 7.95
CA LEU A 192 -4.50 2.00 8.10
C LEU A 192 -4.56 3.52 8.27
N VAL A 193 -3.79 4.07 9.20
CA VAL A 193 -3.74 5.49 9.53
C VAL A 193 -2.28 5.96 9.54
N VAL A 194 -2.04 7.15 9.00
CA VAL A 194 -0.77 7.88 9.11
C VAL A 194 -0.97 9.14 9.93
N ASP A 195 -0.07 9.37 10.87
CA ASP A 195 -0.16 10.46 11.84
C ASP A 195 0.70 11.66 11.47
N SER A 196 0.48 12.79 12.15
CA SER A 196 1.11 14.07 11.85
C SER A 196 2.58 14.15 12.27
N GLY A 197 2.97 13.37 13.28
CA GLY A 197 4.30 13.42 13.87
C GLY A 197 4.87 12.06 14.17
N GLU A 198 6.05 12.08 14.78
CA GLU A 198 6.81 10.90 15.14
C GLU A 198 6.14 10.15 16.29
N ASP A 199 6.01 8.83 16.09
CA ASP A 199 5.70 7.87 17.14
C ASP A 199 6.94 7.64 18.03
N ASP A 200 6.81 7.91 19.33
CA ASP A 200 7.87 7.74 20.33
C ASP A 200 8.11 6.27 20.75
N LEU A 201 7.35 5.35 20.17
CA LEU A 201 7.44 3.89 20.30
C LEU A 201 7.22 3.41 21.74
N GLY A 202 6.46 4.16 22.53
CA GLY A 202 6.22 3.89 23.96
C GLY A 202 7.40 4.24 24.86
N ARG A 203 8.42 4.91 24.32
CA ARG A 203 9.67 5.28 25.02
C ARG A 203 9.70 6.75 25.43
N GLY A 204 8.68 7.53 25.06
CA GLY A 204 8.53 8.90 25.51
C GLY A 204 8.14 9.03 26.98
N ASN A 205 8.25 10.26 27.50
CA ASN A 205 7.83 10.62 28.86
C ASN A 205 6.41 11.20 28.90
N HIS A 206 5.56 10.89 27.90
CA HIS A 206 4.20 11.41 27.81
C HIS A 206 3.17 10.35 28.24
N PRO A 207 2.04 10.71 28.88
CA PRO A 207 0.99 9.75 29.24
C PRO A 207 0.43 8.98 28.04
N LEU A 208 0.49 9.56 26.83
CA LEU A 208 0.06 8.91 25.59
C LEU A 208 1.12 7.99 24.98
N SER A 209 2.38 8.03 25.43
CA SER A 209 3.45 7.18 24.87
C SER A 209 3.06 5.71 24.91
N ARG A 210 2.57 5.21 26.05
CA ARG A 210 2.16 3.80 26.22
C ARG A 210 0.82 3.44 25.56
N GLN A 211 0.13 4.40 24.95
CA GLN A 211 -1.19 4.22 24.34
C GLN A 211 -1.15 4.37 22.82
N THR A 212 -0.50 5.42 22.33
CA THR A 212 -0.51 5.81 20.90
C THR A 212 0.86 6.17 20.36
N GLY A 213 1.91 6.16 21.20
CA GLY A 213 3.21 6.67 20.80
C GLY A 213 3.29 8.19 20.70
N ASN A 214 2.24 8.92 21.10
CA ASN A 214 2.20 10.39 21.09
C ASN A 214 2.48 11.01 19.70
N SER A 215 2.04 10.34 18.63
CA SER A 215 2.25 10.67 17.21
C SER A 215 1.41 11.85 16.67
N GLY A 216 0.55 12.44 17.50
CA GLY A 216 -0.21 13.64 17.17
C GLY A 216 -1.56 13.35 16.48
N MET A 217 -1.91 14.16 15.47
CA MET A 217 -3.20 14.06 14.78
C MET A 217 -3.15 13.04 13.65
N ARG A 218 -4.26 12.34 13.43
CA ARG A 218 -4.43 11.41 12.30
C ARG A 218 -4.59 12.21 11.00
N LEU A 219 -3.64 12.12 10.08
CA LEU A 219 -3.64 12.91 8.84
C LEU A 219 -4.49 12.29 7.74
N ALA A 220 -4.30 10.99 7.51
CA ALA A 220 -4.98 10.26 6.46
C ALA A 220 -5.20 8.81 6.87
N CYS A 221 -6.28 8.22 6.35
CA CYS A 221 -6.69 6.87 6.68
C CYS A 221 -7.32 6.19 5.48
N GLY A 222 -7.34 4.86 5.52
CA GLY A 222 -7.92 4.06 4.46
C GLY A 222 -8.27 2.66 4.94
N ILE A 223 -9.41 2.15 4.50
CA ILE A 223 -9.81 0.77 4.80
C ILE A 223 -8.85 -0.19 4.09
N ILE A 224 -8.36 -1.18 4.84
CA ILE A 224 -7.56 -2.28 4.33
C ILE A 224 -8.52 -3.24 3.61
N ALA A 225 -8.56 -3.15 2.29
CA ALA A 225 -9.43 -3.92 1.43
C ALA A 225 -8.70 -5.13 0.84
N ARG A 226 -9.46 -6.15 0.44
CA ARG A 226 -8.92 -7.30 -0.31
C ARG A 226 -8.34 -6.82 -1.64
N SER A 227 -7.17 -7.31 -1.99
CA SER A 227 -6.53 -7.08 -3.29
C SER A 227 -6.35 -8.41 -4.03
N ALA A 228 -6.25 -8.35 -5.35
CA ALA A 228 -5.92 -9.51 -6.15
C ALA A 228 -4.47 -9.95 -5.89
N GLY A 229 -4.27 -11.25 -5.71
CA GLY A 229 -2.96 -11.90 -5.84
C GLY A 229 -2.51 -12.01 -7.29
N LEU A 230 -1.42 -12.73 -7.53
CA LEU A 230 -0.92 -12.96 -8.88
C LEU A 230 -1.97 -13.69 -9.73
N PHE A 231 -2.21 -13.17 -10.93
CA PHE A 231 -3.13 -13.71 -11.94
C PHE A 231 -4.61 -13.76 -11.50
N GLN A 232 -4.97 -13.13 -10.39
CA GLN A 232 -6.34 -13.15 -9.85
C GLN A 232 -7.20 -11.97 -10.36
N ASN A 233 -6.64 -11.07 -11.16
CA ASN A 233 -7.37 -9.95 -11.76
C ASN A 233 -7.37 -10.01 -13.30
N PRO A 234 -8.32 -10.75 -13.92
CA PRO A 234 -8.49 -10.77 -15.37
C PRO A 234 -9.26 -9.55 -15.91
N LYS A 235 -9.75 -8.63 -15.06
CA LYS A 235 -10.54 -7.49 -15.51
C LYS A 235 -9.67 -6.50 -16.28
N GLN A 236 -10.03 -6.22 -17.53
CA GLN A 236 -9.40 -5.20 -18.37
C GLN A 236 -10.11 -3.83 -18.30
N ILE A 237 -11.35 -3.80 -17.78
CA ILE A 237 -12.25 -2.64 -17.79
C ILE A 237 -12.80 -2.41 -16.37
N CYS A 238 -12.74 -1.17 -15.89
CA CYS A 238 -13.37 -0.75 -14.63
C CYS A 238 -14.82 -0.30 -14.88
N ALA A 239 -15.77 -1.02 -14.28
CA ALA A 239 -17.20 -0.85 -14.53
C ALA A 239 -17.81 0.45 -13.97
N CYS A 240 -17.13 1.11 -13.03
CA CYS A 240 -17.60 2.34 -12.39
C CYS A 240 -17.71 3.50 -13.40
N ASP A 241 -16.77 3.54 -14.35
CA ASP A 241 -16.57 4.68 -15.25
C ASP A 241 -16.61 4.24 -16.73
N GLY A 242 -16.62 2.93 -17.02
CA GLY A 242 -16.56 2.35 -18.36
C GLY A 242 -15.20 2.52 -19.05
N VAL A 243 -14.16 2.83 -18.27
CA VAL A 243 -12.82 3.11 -18.75
C VAL A 243 -11.92 1.88 -18.60
N THR A 244 -11.00 1.69 -19.55
CA THR A 244 -9.95 0.67 -19.44
C THR A 244 -9.00 1.02 -18.28
N LEU A 245 -8.26 0.03 -17.75
CA LEU A 245 -7.20 0.26 -16.76
C LEU A 245 -6.22 1.38 -17.16
N TRP A 246 -6.07 1.62 -18.46
CA TRP A 246 -5.20 2.64 -19.05
C TRP A 246 -5.76 4.06 -18.96
N GLU A 247 -7.08 4.21 -18.98
CA GLU A 247 -7.80 5.48 -19.02
C GLU A 247 -8.14 6.01 -17.62
N GLU A 248 -8.21 5.13 -16.61
CA GLU A 248 -8.44 5.52 -15.20
C GLU A 248 -7.29 6.39 -14.65
N ARG A 249 -6.07 6.21 -15.17
CA ARG A 249 -4.86 6.93 -14.71
C ARG A 249 -4.81 8.41 -15.11
N ASP A 250 -5.40 8.77 -16.26
CA ASP A 250 -5.38 10.15 -16.77
C ASP A 250 -6.51 11.02 -16.18
N ARG A 251 -7.35 10.45 -15.30
CA ARG A 251 -8.42 11.16 -14.62
C ARG A 251 -8.12 11.25 -13.12
N PRO A 252 -8.03 12.47 -12.55
CA PRO A 252 -7.84 12.61 -11.12
C PRO A 252 -9.02 12.01 -10.34
N ILE A 253 -8.72 11.40 -9.18
CA ILE A 253 -9.71 10.79 -8.27
C ILE A 253 -10.81 11.79 -7.87
N ALA A 254 -10.52 13.09 -7.91
CA ALA A 254 -11.49 14.16 -7.86
C ALA A 254 -11.24 15.17 -9.00
N GLY A 255 -12.27 15.47 -9.81
CA GLY A 255 -12.20 16.44 -10.90
C GLY A 255 -13.39 16.35 -11.88
N THR A 256 -13.60 17.40 -12.67
CA THR A 256 -14.66 17.47 -13.68
C THR A 256 -14.44 16.43 -14.78
N GLY A 257 -15.35 15.44 -14.89
CA GLY A 257 -15.27 14.38 -15.91
C GLY A 257 -15.78 13.00 -15.46
N ARG A 258 -15.93 12.77 -14.15
CA ARG A 258 -16.69 11.61 -13.63
C ARG A 258 -18.19 11.90 -13.74
N LYS A 259 -18.97 10.98 -14.33
CA LYS A 259 -20.44 11.03 -14.20
C LYS A 259 -20.74 10.92 -12.71
N LYS A 260 -21.54 11.86 -12.16
CA LYS A 260 -22.15 11.67 -10.84
C LYS A 260 -22.77 10.28 -10.83
N LEU A 261 -22.44 9.46 -9.83
CA LEU A 261 -23.25 8.29 -9.53
C LEU A 261 -24.70 8.77 -9.39
N PRO A 262 -25.68 8.12 -10.04
CA PRO A 262 -27.07 8.43 -9.76
C PRO A 262 -27.30 8.27 -8.26
N ASP A 263 -28.03 9.21 -7.67
CA ASP A 263 -28.35 9.19 -6.24
C ASP A 263 -28.81 7.77 -5.87
N ALA A 264 -28.18 7.20 -4.84
CA ALA A 264 -28.62 5.93 -4.30
C ALA A 264 -30.11 6.07 -3.97
N PRO A 265 -30.98 5.15 -4.45
CA PRO A 265 -32.38 5.22 -4.08
C PRO A 265 -32.46 5.19 -2.55
N ALA A 266 -33.27 6.07 -1.99
CA ALA A 266 -33.52 6.13 -0.56
C ALA A 266 -33.75 4.71 -0.05
N ALA A 267 -32.94 4.30 0.94
CA ALA A 267 -33.12 3.06 1.65
C ALA A 267 -34.45 3.14 2.40
N ASN A 268 -35.53 2.79 1.71
CA ASN A 268 -36.78 2.41 2.31
C ASN A 268 -36.63 0.94 2.69
N LEU A 269 -36.33 0.70 3.97
CA LEU A 269 -36.90 -0.33 4.85
C LEU A 269 -36.19 -0.27 6.21
#